data_AF-A0A2H3DB61-F1
#
_entry.id   AF-A0A2H3DB61-F1
#
_cell.length_a   1.000
_cell.length_b   1.000
_cell.length_c   1.000
_cell.angle_alpha   90.00
_cell.angle_beta   90.00
_cell.angle_gamma   90.00
#
_symmetry.space_group_name_H-M   'P 1'
#
loop_
_entity.id
_entity.type
_entity.pdbx_description
1 polymer ?
#
loop_
_entity_poly.entity_id
_entity_poly.type
_entity_poly.pdbx_seq_one_letter_code
_entity_poly.pdbx_strand_id
1 'polypeptide(L)'
;LVLMRNTRVKESLNSKMELKFLGPLVIIRRTRGGSYVLAELDGSLMGGTVAQFRVIPYHARHSIELPKKIHDLIDVSPQTLKEL
;
A
#
# COMPACT_ATOMS: atom_id res chain seq x y z
N LEU A 1 1.36 -3.40 5.33
CA LEU A 1 0.80 -3.08 3.99
C LEU A 1 -0.69 -3.37 3.97
N VAL A 2 -1.43 -2.67 3.11
CA VAL A 2 -2.89 -2.83 2.94
C VAL A 2 -3.27 -2.85 1.48
N LEU A 3 -4.39 -3.50 1.15
CA LEU A 3 -5.06 -3.42 -0.15
C LEU A 3 -6.22 -2.44 -0.06
N MET A 4 -6.43 -1.63 -1.09
CA MET A 4 -7.64 -0.82 -1.22
C MET A 4 -8.63 -1.45 -2.20
N ARG A 5 -9.88 -1.63 -1.79
CA ARG A 5 -10.97 -2.05 -2.68
C ARG A 5 -11.26 -0.96 -3.71
N ASN A 6 -11.24 -1.36 -5.00
CA ASN A 6 -11.65 -0.53 -6.12
C ASN A 6 -13.18 -0.53 -6.23
N THR A 7 -13.82 0.55 -5.80
CA THR A 7 -15.29 0.65 -5.79
C THR A 7 -15.87 0.81 -7.19
N ARG A 8 -15.14 1.40 -8.14
CA ARG A 8 -15.60 1.59 -9.52
C ARG A 8 -15.83 0.26 -10.23
N VAL A 9 -14.90 -0.66 -10.07
CA VAL A 9 -14.92 -2.01 -10.68
C VAL A 9 -16.03 -2.90 -10.10
N LYS A 10 -16.43 -2.66 -8.85
CA LYS A 10 -17.43 -3.49 -8.20
C LYS A 10 -18.83 -3.27 -8.77
N GLU A 11 -19.14 -2.04 -9.17
CA GLU A 11 -20.48 -1.63 -9.59
C GLU A 11 -20.73 -1.81 -11.10
N SER A 12 -19.70 -2.13 -11.88
CA SER A 12 -19.77 -2.28 -13.33
C SER A 12 -19.92 -3.75 -13.76
N LEU A 13 -20.92 -4.02 -14.60
CA LEU A 13 -21.23 -5.37 -15.09
C LEU A 13 -20.18 -5.94 -16.07
N ASN A 14 -19.36 -5.07 -16.67
CA ASN A 14 -18.37 -5.45 -17.70
C ASN A 14 -16.92 -5.49 -17.18
N SER A 15 -16.68 -5.30 -15.88
CA SER A 15 -15.33 -5.13 -15.33
C SER A 15 -14.75 -6.40 -14.69
N LYS A 16 -15.19 -7.58 -15.13
CA LYS A 16 -14.73 -8.87 -14.56
C LYS A 16 -13.21 -9.05 -14.65
N MET A 17 -12.60 -8.48 -15.68
CA MET A 17 -11.15 -8.53 -15.93
C MET A 17 -10.36 -7.42 -15.21
N GLU A 18 -11.02 -6.44 -14.59
CA GLU A 18 -10.34 -5.33 -13.93
C GLU A 18 -9.89 -5.68 -12.51
N LEU A 19 -8.91 -4.92 -12.01
CA LEU A 19 -8.36 -5.08 -10.67
C LEU A 19 -9.39 -4.70 -9.60
N LYS A 20 -9.82 -5.69 -8.81
CA LYS A 20 -10.74 -5.51 -7.67
C LYS A 20 -10.10 -4.82 -6.46
N PHE A 21 -8.78 -4.97 -6.32
CA PHE A 21 -7.99 -4.39 -5.25
C PHE A 21 -6.79 -3.67 -5.84
N LEU A 22 -6.55 -2.45 -5.39
CA LEU A 22 -5.39 -1.65 -5.77
C LEU A 22 -4.30 -1.83 -4.74
N GLY A 23 -3.10 -2.16 -5.24
CA GLY A 23 -1.79 -2.06 -4.62
C GLY A 23 -1.59 -2.72 -3.25
N PRO A 24 -0.37 -3.14 -2.90
CA PRO A 24 0.08 -3.02 -1.53
C PRO A 24 0.38 -1.53 -1.22
N LEU A 25 -0.40 -0.94 -0.34
CA LEU A 25 -0.30 0.45 0.11
C LEU A 25 0.17 0.51 1.57
N VAL A 26 0.72 1.66 1.98
CA VAL A 26 1.09 1.97 3.36
C VAL A 26 0.04 2.91 3.96
N ILE A 27 -0.38 2.64 5.20
CA ILE A 27 -1.20 3.59 5.96
C ILE A 27 -0.25 4.62 6.58
N ILE A 28 -0.41 5.88 6.20
CA ILE A 28 0.35 6.99 6.79
C ILE A 28 -0.32 7.51 8.05
N ARG A 29 -1.65 7.67 8.02
CA ARG A 29 -2.41 8.23 9.13
C ARG A 29 -3.82 7.67 9.19
N ARG A 30 -4.35 7.47 10.40
CA ARG A 30 -5.78 7.27 10.66
C ARG A 30 -6.41 8.57 11.16
N THR A 31 -7.52 8.99 10.58
CA THR A 31 -8.28 10.17 11.02
C THR A 31 -9.19 9.82 12.19
N ARG A 32 -9.65 10.85 12.93
CA ARG A 32 -10.62 10.67 14.03
C ARG A 32 -11.94 10.03 13.56
N GLY A 33 -12.34 10.26 12.31
CA GLY A 33 -13.52 9.64 11.69
C GLY A 33 -13.30 8.22 11.18
N GLY A 34 -12.13 7.62 11.42
CA GLY A 34 -11.82 6.24 11.04
C GLY A 34 -11.34 6.04 9.61
N SER A 35 -11.23 7.11 8.80
CA SER A 35 -10.63 7.02 7.46
C SER A 35 -9.11 6.97 7.52
N TYR A 36 -8.48 6.52 6.42
CA TYR A 36 -7.03 6.38 6.30
C TYR A 36 -6.47 7.27 5.21
N VAL A 37 -5.29 7.85 5.46
CA VAL A 37 -4.43 8.41 4.41
C VAL A 37 -3.49 7.29 3.98
N LEU A 38 -3.47 6.98 2.68
CA LEU A 38 -2.67 5.91 2.11
C LEU A 38 -1.54 6.47 1.24
N ALA A 39 -0.46 5.72 1.12
CA ALA A 39 0.63 5.97 0.18
C ALA A 39 1.00 4.70 -0.57
N GLU A 40 1.52 4.88 -1.78
CA GLU A 40 2.23 3.83 -2.52
C GLU A 40 3.63 3.60 -1.93
N LEU A 41 4.29 2.52 -2.34
CA LEU A 41 5.58 2.10 -1.78
C LEU A 41 6.74 3.05 -2.14
N ASP A 42 6.56 3.87 -3.19
CA ASP A 42 7.47 4.93 -3.60
C ASP A 42 7.31 6.22 -2.76
N GLY A 43 6.35 6.24 -1.83
CA GLY A 43 6.03 7.41 -1.00
C GLY A 43 4.98 8.33 -1.61
N SER A 44 4.45 8.04 -2.80
CA SER A 44 3.39 8.83 -3.44
C SER A 44 2.08 8.73 -2.65
N LEU A 45 1.52 9.88 -2.25
CA LEU A 45 0.26 9.91 -1.49
C LEU A 45 -0.94 9.65 -2.41
N MET A 46 -1.88 8.85 -1.93
CA MET A 46 -3.18 8.69 -2.58
C MET A 46 -4.01 9.97 -2.41
N GLY A 47 -4.71 10.36 -3.49
CA GLY A 47 -5.53 11.56 -3.53
C GLY A 47 -6.73 11.50 -2.58
N GLY A 48 -6.52 11.87 -1.31
CA GLY A 48 -7.54 11.98 -0.27
C GLY A 48 -7.56 10.84 0.76
N THR A 49 -8.54 10.88 1.66
CA THR A 49 -8.72 9.84 2.69
C THR A 49 -9.64 8.71 2.21
N VAL A 50 -9.27 7.49 2.54
CA VAL A 50 -10.00 6.27 2.18
C VAL A 50 -10.81 5.77 3.38
N ALA A 51 -12.08 5.45 3.14
CA ALA A 51 -12.96 4.91 4.19
C ALA A 51 -12.47 3.53 4.69
N GLN A 52 -12.62 3.28 5.99
CA GLN A 52 -12.12 2.07 6.67
C GLN A 52 -12.53 0.77 5.98
N PHE A 53 -13.80 0.64 5.58
CA PHE A 53 -14.34 -0.58 4.97
C PHE A 53 -13.76 -0.91 3.59
N ARG A 54 -13.04 0.03 2.96
CA ARG A 54 -12.34 -0.19 1.69
C ARG A 54 -10.92 -0.71 1.90
N VAL A 55 -10.39 -0.67 3.10
CA VAL A 55 -9.00 -1.05 3.40
C VAL A 55 -8.97 -2.46 4.00
N ILE A 56 -8.17 -3.34 3.42
CA ILE A 56 -8.00 -4.73 3.86
C ILE A 56 -6.52 -5.00 4.14
N PRO A 57 -6.14 -5.73 5.19
CA PRO A 57 -4.75 -6.10 5.43
C PRO A 57 -4.15 -6.83 4.21
N TYR A 58 -2.94 -6.43 3.80
CA TYR A 58 -2.20 -7.18 2.79
C TYR A 58 -1.51 -8.37 3.45
N HIS A 59 -1.87 -9.58 3.01
CA HIS A 59 -1.14 -10.79 3.39
C HIS A 59 -0.07 -11.09 2.34
N ALA A 60 1.19 -10.90 2.75
CA ALA A 60 2.33 -11.31 1.95
C ALA A 60 2.30 -12.84 1.81
N ARG A 61 2.31 -13.33 0.56
CA ARG A 61 2.34 -14.77 0.30
C ARG A 61 3.75 -15.35 0.35
N HIS A 62 4.76 -14.52 0.16
CA HIS A 62 6.18 -14.90 0.18
C HIS A 62 6.97 -13.81 0.88
N SER A 63 7.97 -14.23 1.66
CA SER A 63 9.04 -13.37 2.14
C SER A 63 10.19 -13.48 1.16
N ILE A 64 10.77 -12.34 0.80
CA ILE A 64 12.01 -12.28 0.02
C ILE A 64 13.13 -11.82 0.93
N GLU A 65 14.21 -12.60 0.98
CA GLU A 65 15.44 -12.15 1.62
C GLU A 65 16.10 -11.12 0.71
N LEU A 66 16.32 -9.91 1.23
CA LEU A 66 17.00 -8.87 0.48
C LEU A 66 18.50 -9.22 0.35
N PRO A 67 19.12 -9.00 -0.81
CA PRO A 67 20.55 -9.18 -0.97
C PRO A 67 21.34 -8.34 0.05
N LYS A 68 22.42 -8.91 0.61
CA LYS A 68 23.27 -8.23 1.61
C LYS A 68 23.88 -6.90 1.11
N LYS A 69 23.91 -6.68 -0.20
CA LYS A 69 24.42 -5.47 -0.88
C LYS A 69 23.31 -4.52 -1.37
N ILE A 70 22.12 -4.57 -0.77
CA ILE A 70 21.01 -3.69 -1.18
C ILE A 70 21.38 -2.20 -1.14
N HIS A 71 22.33 -1.81 -0.28
CA HIS A 71 22.82 -0.43 -0.16
C HIS A 71 23.53 0.09 -1.42
N ASP A 72 24.06 -0.79 -2.27
CA ASP A 72 24.65 -0.38 -3.56
C ASP A 72 23.56 -0.01 -4.60
N LEU A 73 22.31 -0.42 -4.34
CA LEU A 73 21.16 -0.27 -5.23
C LEU A 73 20.19 0.84 -4.76
N ILE A 74 20.35 1.35 -3.55
CA ILE A 74 19.44 2.31 -2.92
C ILE A 74 20.26 3.45 -2.31
N ASP A 75 19.90 4.71 -2.58
CA ASP A 75 20.49 5.91 -1.96
C ASP A 75 20.06 6.10 -0.48
N VAL A 76 19.96 5.01 0.28
CA VAL A 76 19.55 5.05 1.69
C VAL A 76 20.61 4.38 2.55
N SER A 77 21.15 5.15 3.50
CA SER A 77 22.22 4.69 4.39
C SER A 77 21.76 3.50 5.26
N PRO A 78 22.66 2.55 5.60
CA PRO A 78 22.32 1.41 6.47
C PRO A 78 21.82 1.80 7.86
N GLN A 79 22.18 2.99 8.33
CA GLN A 79 21.75 3.53 9.63
C GLN A 79 20.27 3.91 9.59
N THR A 80 19.85 4.61 8.53
CA THR A 80 18.45 4.98 8.29
C THR A 80 17.53 3.76 8.15
N LEU A 81 18.04 2.67 7.57
CA LEU A 81 17.29 1.42 7.37
C LEU A 81 17.05 0.62 8.67
N LYS A 82 17.88 0.84 9.71
CA LYS A 82 17.72 0.21 11.03
C LYS A 82 16.78 0.97 11.97
N GLU A 83 16.52 2.23 11.68
CA GLU A 83 15.68 3.12 12.49
C GLU A 83 14.21 3.14 12.02
N LEU A 84 13.93 2.59 10.83
CA LEU A 84 12.60 2.33 10.28
C LEU A 84 12.04 1.00 10.78
#